data_AF-A0A0H0R4C1-F1
#
_entry.id   AF-A0A0H0R4C1-F1
#
_cell.length_a   1.000
_cell.length_b   1.000
_cell.length_c   1.000
_cell.angle_alpha   90.00
_cell.angle_beta   90.00
_cell.angle_gamma   90.00
#
_symmetry.space_group_name_H-M   'P 1'
#
loop_
_entity.id
_entity.type
_entity.pdbx_description
1 polymer ?
#
loop_
_entity_poly.entity_id
_entity_poly.type
_entity_poly.pdbx_seq_one_letter_code
_entity_poly.pdbx_strand_id
1 'polypeptide(L)'
;MQRLATIAPPQVHEIWELLSQIPDPEIPVLTITDLGMVRNVTQMGEGWVIGFTPTYSGCPATEHLIGAIREAMTTHGFTPVQVVLQLDPAWTTDWMTPDARERLRQYGISPPAGHSCHAHLPPEVRCPRCASVHTTLISEFGSTACKALYRCDSCREPFDYFKCI
;
A
#
# COMPACT_ATOMS: atom_id res chain seq x y z
N MET A 1 -6.02 -36.82 15.71
CA MET A 1 -5.14 -36.22 14.70
C MET A 1 -4.82 -34.79 15.13
N GLN A 2 -3.70 -34.58 15.81
CA GLN A 2 -3.23 -33.24 16.15
C GLN A 2 -2.68 -32.60 14.86
N ARG A 3 -3.26 -31.47 14.44
CA ARG A 3 -2.65 -30.62 13.41
C ARG A 3 -1.33 -30.11 14.00
N LEU A 4 -0.21 -30.62 13.50
CA LEU A 4 1.08 -29.99 13.72
C LEU A 4 0.95 -28.57 13.18
N ALA A 5 1.07 -27.57 14.06
CA ALA A 5 1.16 -26.19 13.63
C ALA A 5 2.45 -26.06 12.81
N THR A 6 2.33 -25.86 11.50
CA THR A 6 3.47 -25.57 10.64
C THR A 6 4.02 -24.21 11.07
N ILE A 7 5.14 -24.23 11.80
CA ILE A 7 5.87 -23.01 12.16
C ILE A 7 6.48 -22.46 10.87
N ALA A 8 6.27 -21.17 10.60
CA ALA A 8 6.83 -20.53 9.43
C ALA A 8 8.38 -20.59 9.47
N PRO A 9 9.06 -20.77 8.33
CA PRO A 9 10.52 -20.75 8.27
C PRO A 9 11.07 -19.42 8.81
N PRO A 10 12.23 -19.42 9.50
CA PRO A 10 12.82 -18.19 10.05
C PRO A 10 13.12 -17.14 8.96
N GLN A 11 13.43 -17.58 7.74
CA GLN A 11 13.69 -16.72 6.57
C GLN A 11 12.48 -15.86 6.19
N VAL A 12 11.25 -16.25 6.57
CA VAL A 12 10.07 -15.43 6.30
C VAL A 12 10.22 -14.06 6.93
N HIS A 13 10.77 -13.98 8.14
CA HIS A 13 10.99 -12.70 8.82
C HIS A 13 12.00 -11.82 8.06
N GLU A 14 13.13 -12.40 7.67
CA GLU A 14 14.17 -11.72 6.88
C GLU A 14 13.61 -11.21 5.54
N ILE A 15 12.77 -12.01 4.87
CA ILE A 15 12.12 -11.60 3.63
C ILE A 15 11.17 -10.42 3.88
N TRP A 16 10.37 -10.44 4.94
CA TRP A 16 9.51 -9.29 5.27
C TRP A 16 10.31 -8.02 5.55
N GLU A 17 11.46 -8.12 6.23
CA GLU A 17 12.37 -6.99 6.45
C GLU A 17 12.94 -6.46 5.13
N LEU A 18 13.29 -7.33 4.18
CA LEU A 18 13.74 -6.92 2.85
C LEU A 18 12.64 -6.22 2.05
N LEU A 19 11.44 -6.81 2.02
CA LEU A 19 10.31 -6.23 1.30
C LEU A 19 9.88 -4.88 1.90
N SER A 20 10.10 -4.68 3.20
CA SER A 20 9.82 -3.41 3.89
C SER A 20 10.75 -2.27 3.48
N GLN A 21 11.79 -2.54 2.71
CA GLN A 21 12.72 -1.52 2.21
C GLN A 21 12.35 -1.02 0.81
N ILE A 22 11.35 -1.62 0.15
CA ILE A 22 10.94 -1.25 -1.21
C ILE A 22 9.91 -0.11 -1.13
N PRO A 23 10.28 1.14 -1.48
CA PRO A 23 9.36 2.27 -1.44
C PRO A 23 8.33 2.19 -2.58
N ASP A 24 7.15 2.76 -2.36
CA ASP A 24 6.20 3.01 -3.43
C ASP A 24 6.69 4.19 -4.29
N PRO A 25 6.78 4.04 -5.63
CA PRO A 25 7.32 5.09 -6.51
C PRO A 25 6.45 6.34 -6.54
N GLU A 26 5.15 6.22 -6.23
CA GLU A 26 4.19 7.32 -6.24
C GLU A 26 4.04 8.00 -4.86
N ILE A 27 4.45 7.31 -3.79
CA ILE A 27 4.42 7.73 -2.40
C ILE A 27 5.72 7.27 -1.71
N PRO A 28 6.87 7.94 -1.96
CA PRO A 28 8.18 7.45 -1.51
C PRO A 28 8.37 7.37 0.01
N VAL A 29 7.47 7.97 0.78
CA VAL A 29 7.45 7.89 2.26
C VAL A 29 6.84 6.59 2.79
N LEU A 30 6.18 5.82 1.93
CA LEU A 30 5.59 4.52 2.24
C LEU A 30 6.23 3.42 1.40
N THR A 31 6.15 2.20 1.92
CA THR A 31 6.67 0.99 1.28
C THR A 31 5.54 0.07 0.86
N ILE A 32 5.86 -0.93 0.03
CA ILE A 32 4.88 -1.95 -0.39
C ILE A 32 4.27 -2.72 0.80
N THR A 33 5.00 -2.85 1.91
CA THR A 33 4.50 -3.50 3.13
C THR A 33 3.66 -2.54 3.98
N ASP A 34 4.02 -1.25 4.04
CA ASP A 34 3.22 -0.21 4.72
C ASP A 34 1.83 -0.05 4.10
N LEU A 35 1.77 -0.15 2.78
CA LEU A 35 0.54 -0.15 2.00
C LEU A 35 -0.19 -1.49 2.05
N GLY A 36 0.40 -2.53 2.65
CA GLY A 36 -0.18 -3.87 2.73
C GLY A 36 -0.35 -4.55 1.36
N MET A 37 0.42 -4.14 0.35
CA MET A 37 0.42 -4.73 -0.99
C MET A 37 0.99 -6.15 -0.97
N VAL A 38 1.97 -6.43 -0.10
CA VAL A 38 2.46 -7.80 0.13
C VAL A 38 1.49 -8.50 1.08
N ARG A 39 0.87 -9.60 0.63
CA ARG A 39 -0.18 -10.33 1.36
C ARG A 39 0.33 -11.59 2.05
N ASN A 40 1.27 -12.26 1.42
CA ASN A 40 1.86 -13.47 1.96
C ASN A 40 3.27 -13.67 1.42
N VAL A 41 4.07 -14.36 2.22
CA VAL A 41 5.38 -14.89 1.84
C VAL A 41 5.36 -16.35 2.28
N THR A 42 5.43 -17.26 1.31
CA THR A 42 5.31 -18.70 1.57
C THR A 42 6.46 -19.44 0.91
N GLN A 43 7.10 -20.34 1.65
CA GLN A 43 8.07 -21.27 1.07
C GLN A 43 7.34 -22.36 0.30
N MET A 44 7.75 -22.61 -0.96
CA MET A 44 7.19 -23.63 -1.83
C MET A 44 8.33 -24.46 -2.43
N GLY A 45 8.58 -25.65 -1.86
CA GLY A 45 9.74 -26.47 -2.20
C GLY A 45 11.04 -25.74 -1.88
N GLU A 46 11.94 -25.65 -2.87
CA GLU A 46 13.22 -24.93 -2.77
C GLU A 46 13.09 -23.41 -2.98
N GLY A 47 11.88 -22.92 -3.30
CA GLY A 47 11.65 -21.51 -3.67
C GLY A 47 10.67 -20.76 -2.78
N TRP A 48 10.38 -19.53 -3.18
CA TRP A 48 9.53 -18.59 -2.48
C TRP A 48 8.39 -18.09 -3.37
N VAL A 49 7.20 -18.00 -2.80
CA VAL A 49 6.03 -17.38 -3.42
C VAL A 49 5.63 -16.15 -2.62
N ILE A 50 5.55 -15.01 -3.28
CA ILE A 50 5.12 -13.73 -2.70
C ILE A 50 3.78 -13.34 -3.33
N GLY A 51 2.74 -13.25 -2.51
CA GLY A 51 1.45 -12.70 -2.91
C GLY A 51 1.50 -11.17 -2.91
N PHE A 52 1.24 -10.56 -4.07
CA PHE A 52 1.27 -9.12 -4.26
C PHE A 52 -0.07 -8.61 -4.80
N THR A 53 -0.64 -7.58 -4.17
CA THR A 53 -1.89 -6.94 -4.57
C THR A 53 -1.67 -5.44 -4.74
N PRO A 54 -1.76 -4.89 -5.96
CA PRO A 54 -1.58 -3.47 -6.20
C PRO A 54 -2.77 -2.67 -5.65
N THR A 55 -2.56 -1.38 -5.38
CA THR A 55 -3.61 -0.47 -4.87
C THR A 55 -4.81 -0.35 -5.80
N TYR A 56 -4.63 -0.61 -7.09
CA TYR A 56 -5.70 -0.80 -8.06
C TYR A 56 -5.20 -1.65 -9.24
N SER A 57 -6.12 -2.30 -9.96
CA SER A 57 -5.79 -3.29 -11.01
C SER A 57 -5.05 -2.73 -12.23
N GLY A 58 -5.09 -1.42 -12.45
CA GLY A 58 -4.44 -0.73 -13.56
C GLY A 58 -3.20 0.07 -13.16
N CYS A 59 -2.59 -0.21 -12.01
CA CYS A 59 -1.47 0.56 -11.50
C CYS A 59 -0.23 0.46 -12.42
N PRO A 60 0.25 1.57 -13.02
CA PRO A 60 1.40 1.53 -13.93
C PRO A 60 2.69 1.11 -13.22
N ALA A 61 2.77 1.29 -11.90
CA ALA A 61 3.91 0.89 -11.08
C ALA A 61 3.97 -0.63 -10.80
N THR A 62 2.94 -1.41 -11.16
CA THR A 62 2.85 -2.84 -10.80
C THR A 62 4.06 -3.64 -11.29
N GLU A 63 4.40 -3.54 -12.57
CA GLU A 63 5.54 -4.29 -13.14
C GLU A 63 6.87 -3.84 -12.54
N HIS A 64 7.02 -2.54 -12.26
CA HIS A 64 8.21 -2.01 -11.59
C HIS A 64 8.38 -2.59 -10.19
N LEU A 65 7.31 -2.62 -9.39
CA LEU A 65 7.31 -3.19 -8.04
C LEU A 65 7.57 -4.70 -8.06
N ILE A 66 6.97 -5.44 -8.99
CA ILE A 66 7.25 -6.88 -9.16
C ILE A 66 8.74 -7.10 -9.50
N GLY A 67 9.31 -6.25 -10.36
CA GLY A 67 10.74 -6.26 -10.68
C GLY A 67 11.61 -6.01 -9.44
N ALA A 68 11.30 -4.96 -8.68
CA ALA A 68 12.02 -4.61 -7.46
C ALA A 68 11.97 -5.73 -6.40
N ILE A 69 10.82 -6.38 -6.24
CA ILE A 69 10.67 -7.55 -5.35
C ILE A 69 11.59 -8.70 -5.80
N ARG A 70 11.57 -9.03 -7.09
CA ARG A 70 12.42 -10.10 -7.64
C ARG A 70 13.90 -9.80 -7.49
N GLU A 71 14.31 -8.56 -7.73
CA GLU A 71 15.68 -8.10 -7.60
C GLU A 71 16.17 -8.16 -6.14
N ALA A 72 15.37 -7.64 -5.20
CA ALA A 72 15.67 -7.69 -3.77
C ALA A 72 15.83 -9.14 -3.28
N MET A 73 14.90 -10.01 -3.65
CA MET A 73 14.95 -11.44 -3.29
C MET A 73 16.19 -12.14 -3.89
N THR A 74 16.49 -11.87 -5.16
CA THR A 74 17.63 -12.49 -5.86
C THR A 74 18.97 -12.04 -5.30
N THR A 75 19.12 -10.73 -5.05
CA THR A 75 20.35 -10.14 -4.50
C THR A 75 20.69 -10.71 -3.13
N HIS A 76 19.67 -11.06 -2.34
CA HIS A 76 19.82 -11.65 -1.00
C HIS A 76 19.83 -13.18 -0.99
N GLY A 77 19.84 -13.84 -2.16
CA GLY A 77 19.96 -15.30 -2.27
C GLY A 77 18.65 -16.08 -2.10
N PHE A 78 17.50 -15.41 -1.99
CA PHE A 78 16.19 -16.05 -1.91
C PHE A 78 15.66 -16.43 -3.30
N THR A 79 16.29 -17.44 -3.90
CA THR A 79 15.95 -17.94 -5.25
C THR A 79 15.63 -19.44 -5.23
N PRO A 80 14.71 -19.93 -6.07
CA PRO A 80 13.88 -19.18 -7.01
C PRO A 80 12.73 -18.42 -6.31
N VAL A 81 12.31 -17.28 -6.88
CA VAL A 81 11.19 -16.48 -6.37
C VAL A 81 10.12 -16.29 -7.43
N GLN A 82 8.87 -16.49 -7.04
CA GLN A 82 7.69 -16.21 -7.85
C GLN A 82 6.83 -15.16 -7.16
N VAL A 83 6.59 -14.04 -7.84
CA VAL A 83 5.64 -13.02 -7.38
C VAL A 83 4.30 -13.28 -8.08
N VAL A 84 3.25 -13.51 -7.31
CA VAL A 84 1.91 -13.80 -7.80
C VAL A 84 1.04 -12.57 -7.59
N LEU A 85 0.53 -12.01 -8.69
CA LEU A 85 -0.44 -10.93 -8.66
C LEU A 85 -1.79 -11.48 -8.18
N GLN A 86 -2.24 -11.03 -7.02
CA GLN A 86 -3.50 -11.42 -6.42
C GLN A 86 -4.47 -10.24 -6.50
N LEU A 87 -5.49 -10.34 -7.36
CA LEU A 87 -6.52 -9.31 -7.54
C LEU A 87 -7.81 -9.59 -6.74
N ASP A 88 -7.90 -10.78 -6.11
CA ASP A 88 -8.99 -11.17 -5.24
C ASP A 88 -8.47 -11.62 -3.86
N PRO A 89 -8.93 -11.02 -2.74
CA PRO A 89 -9.76 -9.81 -2.71
C PRO A 89 -8.99 -8.60 -3.25
N ALA A 90 -9.73 -7.60 -3.74
CA ALA A 90 -9.16 -6.31 -4.14
C ALA A 90 -8.47 -5.62 -2.96
N TRP A 91 -7.48 -4.78 -3.26
CA TRP A 91 -6.80 -3.97 -2.24
C TRP A 91 -7.78 -3.07 -1.50
N THR A 92 -7.58 -2.92 -0.19
CA THR A 92 -8.33 -1.98 0.63
C THR A 92 -7.40 -1.16 1.51
N THR A 93 -7.81 0.08 1.75
CA THR A 93 -7.15 1.01 2.68
C THR A 93 -7.08 0.48 4.12
N ASP A 94 -7.88 -0.53 4.46
CA ASP A 94 -7.82 -1.24 5.75
C ASP A 94 -6.51 -1.98 5.95
N TRP A 95 -5.77 -2.27 4.88
CA TRP A 95 -4.49 -2.97 4.96
C TRP A 95 -3.33 -2.04 5.34
N MET A 96 -3.57 -0.73 5.38
CA MET A 96 -2.57 0.25 5.78
C MET A 96 -2.45 0.32 7.30
N THR A 97 -1.21 0.35 7.79
CA THR A 97 -0.95 0.52 9.24
C THR A 97 -1.29 1.94 9.71
N PRO A 98 -1.59 2.14 11.01
CA PRO A 98 -1.79 3.48 11.56
C PRO A 98 -0.58 4.40 11.36
N ASP A 99 0.64 3.85 11.46
CA ASP A 99 1.89 4.57 11.20
C ASP A 99 1.99 5.02 9.74
N ALA A 100 1.63 4.17 8.78
CA ALA A 100 1.61 4.53 7.36
C ALA A 100 0.62 5.67 7.07
N ARG A 101 -0.56 5.66 7.71
CA ARG A 101 -1.54 6.75 7.59
C ARG A 101 -1.00 8.07 8.15
N GLU A 102 -0.25 8.02 9.25
CA GLU A 102 0.36 9.21 9.84
C GLU A 102 1.52 9.75 9.00
N ARG A 103 2.39 8.88 8.48
CA ARG A 103 3.46 9.27 7.54
C ARG A 103 2.92 9.93 6.27
N LEU A 104 1.82 9.42 5.72
CA LEU A 104 1.10 10.08 4.61
C LEU A 104 0.67 11.50 4.96
N ARG A 105 0.04 11.66 6.13
CA ARG A 105 -0.42 12.97 6.61
C ARG A 105 0.75 13.94 6.75
N GLN A 106 1.86 13.49 7.34
CA GLN A 106 3.08 14.29 7.51
C GLN A 106 3.71 14.67 6.18
N TYR A 107 3.62 13.79 5.18
CA TYR A 107 4.06 14.06 3.81
C TYR A 107 3.14 15.04 3.06
N GLY A 108 1.98 15.38 3.63
CA GLY A 108 1.03 16.33 3.03
C GLY A 108 -0.06 15.67 2.18
N ILE A 109 -0.19 14.35 2.24
CA ILE A 109 -1.29 13.60 1.61
C ILE A 109 -2.32 13.26 2.69
N SER A 110 -3.58 13.62 2.48
CA SER A 110 -4.64 13.19 3.40
C SER A 110 -4.79 11.66 3.33
N PRO A 111 -4.67 10.94 4.44
CA PRO A 111 -4.89 9.49 4.46
C PRO A 111 -6.37 9.18 4.19
N PRO A 112 -6.69 7.94 3.77
CA PRO A 112 -8.06 7.51 3.52
C PRO A 112 -8.94 7.69 4.76
N ALA A 113 -10.15 8.24 4.58
CA ALA A 113 -11.12 8.37 5.66
C ALA A 113 -12.00 7.12 5.74
N GLY A 114 -12.04 6.48 6.91
CA GLY A 114 -12.86 5.30 7.16
C GLY A 114 -12.17 3.96 6.91
N HIS A 115 -12.98 2.92 7.06
CA HIS A 115 -12.64 1.53 6.80
C HIS A 115 -13.41 1.05 5.57
N SER A 116 -12.76 0.27 4.72
CA SER A 116 -13.24 -0.30 3.46
C SER A 116 -13.53 0.67 2.31
N CYS A 117 -13.32 0.18 1.09
CA CYS A 117 -13.62 0.85 -0.18
C CYS A 117 -15.11 0.96 -0.51
N HIS A 118 -15.99 0.67 0.47
CA HIS A 118 -17.44 0.52 0.29
C HIS A 118 -18.26 1.57 1.04
N ALA A 119 -17.64 2.67 1.50
CA ALA A 119 -18.39 3.73 2.14
C ALA A 119 -19.37 4.38 1.14
N HIS A 120 -20.68 4.21 1.38
CA HIS A 120 -21.76 4.85 0.62
C HIS A 120 -21.86 6.37 0.84
N LEU A 121 -20.99 6.93 1.69
CA LEU A 121 -20.93 8.33 2.03
C LEU A 121 -19.60 8.91 1.56
N PRO A 122 -19.59 10.15 1.03
CA PRO A 122 -18.34 10.80 0.68
C PRO A 122 -17.45 10.89 1.92
N PRO A 123 -16.17 10.51 1.84
CA PRO A 123 -15.27 10.53 2.98
C PRO A 123 -15.16 11.95 3.55
N GLU A 124 -15.19 12.08 4.89
CA GLU A 124 -14.81 13.33 5.55
C GLU A 124 -13.28 13.50 5.42
N VAL A 125 -12.86 14.16 4.34
CA VAL A 125 -11.45 14.39 4.03
C VAL A 125 -10.91 15.51 4.93
N ARG A 126 -9.87 15.21 5.70
CA ARG A 126 -9.22 16.18 6.59
C ARG A 126 -8.00 16.77 5.90
N CYS A 127 -7.86 18.09 5.95
CA CYS A 127 -6.65 18.75 5.49
C CYS A 127 -5.43 18.25 6.29
N PRO A 128 -4.37 17.73 5.65
CA PRO A 128 -3.21 17.20 6.35
C PRO A 128 -2.42 18.28 7.10
N ARG A 129 -2.57 19.55 6.68
CA ARG A 129 -1.86 20.71 7.23
C ARG A 129 -2.53 21.33 8.47
N CYS A 130 -3.85 21.57 8.42
CA CYS A 130 -4.58 22.27 9.48
C CYS A 130 -5.67 21.45 10.15
N ALA A 131 -5.84 20.18 9.76
CA ALA A 131 -6.86 19.24 10.24
C ALA A 131 -8.33 19.66 10.01
N SER A 132 -8.58 20.77 9.30
CA SER A 132 -9.94 21.19 8.93
C SER A 132 -10.62 20.16 8.03
N VAL A 133 -11.92 19.96 8.28
CA VAL A 133 -12.83 19.14 7.46
C VAL A 133 -13.52 19.96 6.37
N HIS A 134 -13.30 21.28 6.34
CA HIS A 134 -13.84 22.17 5.31
C HIS A 134 -12.95 22.07 4.08
N THR A 135 -13.18 21.02 3.28
CA THR A 135 -12.39 20.72 2.09
C THR A 135 -13.29 20.52 0.90
N THR A 136 -12.91 21.09 -0.23
CA THR A 136 -13.61 20.96 -1.50
C THR A 136 -12.82 20.04 -2.43
N LEU A 137 -13.48 19.03 -2.99
CA LEU A 137 -12.94 18.22 -4.08
C LEU A 137 -12.78 19.09 -5.32
N ILE A 138 -11.58 19.09 -5.90
CA ILE A 138 -11.26 19.82 -7.13
C ILE A 138 -11.25 18.87 -8.32
N SER A 139 -10.68 17.68 -8.15
CA SER A 139 -10.61 16.66 -9.19
C SER A 139 -10.63 15.27 -8.57
N GLU A 140 -11.37 14.37 -9.18
CA GLU A 140 -11.34 12.94 -8.87
C GLU A 140 -9.96 12.31 -9.13
N PHE A 141 -9.09 12.96 -9.88
CA PHE A 141 -7.75 12.48 -10.17
C PHE A 141 -6.71 13.55 -9.80
N GLY A 142 -5.77 13.17 -8.94
CA GLY A 142 -4.62 13.98 -8.54
C GLY A 142 -3.38 13.63 -9.36
N SER A 143 -2.23 13.56 -8.69
CA SER A 143 -0.96 13.13 -9.32
C SER A 143 -0.99 11.69 -9.85
N THR A 144 -1.81 10.83 -9.24
CA THR A 144 -2.05 9.43 -9.63
C THR A 144 -3.52 9.08 -9.53
N ALA A 145 -3.95 7.99 -10.19
CA ALA A 145 -5.35 7.53 -10.13
C ALA A 145 -5.82 7.21 -8.70
N CYS A 146 -4.91 6.73 -7.84
CA CYS A 146 -5.19 6.43 -6.43
C CYS A 146 -5.22 7.68 -5.54
N LYS A 147 -5.07 8.88 -6.11
CA LYS A 147 -5.15 10.15 -5.41
C LYS A 147 -6.22 11.03 -6.04
N ALA A 148 -6.96 11.76 -5.22
CA ALA A 148 -7.88 12.81 -5.64
C ALA A 148 -7.38 14.16 -5.15
N LEU A 149 -7.57 15.23 -5.94
CA LEU A 149 -7.10 16.56 -5.59
C LEU A 149 -8.19 17.33 -4.83
N TYR A 150 -7.83 17.81 -3.63
CA TYR A 150 -8.68 18.62 -2.77
C TYR A 150 -8.05 19.99 -2.53
N ARG A 151 -8.87 20.93 -2.07
CA ARG A 151 -8.43 22.21 -1.48
C ARG A 151 -9.07 22.39 -0.12
N CYS A 152 -8.30 22.78 0.88
CA CYS A 152 -8.85 23.19 2.16
C CYS A 152 -9.38 24.62 2.06
N ASP A 153 -10.63 24.85 2.43
CA ASP A 153 -11.20 26.20 2.40
C ASP A 153 -10.82 27.04 3.63
N SER A 154 -10.31 26.41 4.70
CA SER A 154 -9.81 27.10 5.91
C SER A 154 -8.40 27.66 5.74
N CYS A 155 -7.43 26.86 5.26
CA CYS A 155 -6.05 27.31 5.06
C CYS A 155 -5.67 27.57 3.60
N ARG A 156 -6.60 27.31 2.66
CA ARG A 156 -6.44 27.52 1.20
C ARG A 156 -5.41 26.60 0.52
N GLU A 157 -4.83 25.64 1.25
CA GLU A 157 -3.85 24.69 0.73
C GLU A 157 -4.51 23.67 -0.21
N PRO A 158 -3.99 23.46 -1.44
CA PRO A 158 -4.30 22.29 -2.24
C PRO A 158 -3.55 21.05 -1.72
N PHE A 159 -4.19 19.89 -1.69
CA PHE A 159 -3.57 18.65 -1.23
C PHE A 159 -4.16 17.41 -1.91
N ASP A 160 -3.36 16.34 -2.01
CA ASP A 160 -3.83 15.04 -2.48
C ASP A 160 -4.51 14.27 -1.34
N TYR A 161 -5.60 13.58 -1.67
CA TYR A 161 -6.28 12.60 -0.82
C TYR A 161 -6.02 11.21 -1.38
N PHE A 162 -5.44 10.32 -0.59
CA PHE A 162 -5.24 8.93 -0.99
C PHE A 162 -6.58 8.18 -0.89
N LYS A 163 -7.08 7.71 -2.04
CA LYS A 163 -8.39 7.07 -2.15
C LYS A 163 -8.28 5.61 -2.59
N CYS A 164 -9.33 4.85 -2.30
CA CYS A 164 -9.52 3.56 -2.94
C CYS A 164 -10.14 3.74 -4.34
N ILE A 165 -9.88 2.81 -5.26
CA ILE A 165 -10.43 2.77 -6.62
C ILE A 165 -11.15 1.44 -6.84
#